data_AF-A0A0Q9TNH1-F1
#
_entry.id   AF-A0A0Q9TNH1-F1
#
_cell.length_a   1.000
_cell.length_b   1.000
_cell.length_c   1.000
_cell.angle_alpha   90.00
_cell.angle_beta   90.00
_cell.angle_gamma   90.00
#
_symmetry.space_group_name_H-M   'P 1'
#
loop_
_entity.id
_entity.type
_entity.pdbx_description
1 polymer ?
#
loop_
_entity_poly.entity_id
_entity_poly.type
_entity_poly.pdbx_seq_one_letter_code
_entity_poly.pdbx_strand_id
1 'polypeptide(L)'
;MDATVTSLIIYPEHGGPGQELASVEITPTGPEGNRAKKHAVHLVSATDYVESHPRANIVLDIAPDRLVSLVGRVIRIGEATLEVTRAPHQCAGVYAAVVAPGEVELGNALLVADA
;
A
#
# COMPACT_ATOMS: atom_id res chain seq x y z
N MET A 1 -16.40 -4.15 -8.46
CA MET A 1 -16.27 -3.71 -7.07
C MET A 1 -14.98 -2.96 -6.96
N ASP A 2 -15.02 -1.77 -6.37
CA ASP A 2 -13.83 -0.99 -6.11
C ASP A 2 -13.10 -1.65 -4.93
N ALA A 3 -11.79 -1.88 -5.08
CA ALA A 3 -10.99 -2.48 -4.01
C ALA A 3 -10.93 -1.52 -2.83
N THR A 4 -10.93 -2.04 -1.60
CA THR A 4 -10.87 -1.22 -0.38
C THR A 4 -9.70 -1.61 0.52
N VAL A 5 -9.26 -0.68 1.36
CA VAL A 5 -8.23 -0.94 2.38
C VAL A 5 -8.80 -1.82 3.48
N THR A 6 -8.23 -3.00 3.65
CA THR A 6 -8.62 -3.95 4.72
C THR A 6 -7.68 -3.90 5.92
N SER A 7 -6.43 -3.47 5.73
CA SER A 7 -5.44 -3.35 6.80
C SER A 7 -4.40 -2.29 6.47
N LEU A 8 -3.97 -1.57 7.52
CA LEU A 8 -2.86 -0.62 7.47
C LEU A 8 -1.82 -1.05 8.50
N ILE A 9 -0.58 -1.26 8.05
CA ILE A 9 0.51 -1.72 8.91
C ILE A 9 1.74 -0.83 8.74
N ILE A 10 2.33 -0.41 9.86
CA ILE A 10 3.66 0.20 9.88
C ILE A 10 4.67 -0.73 10.51
N TYR A 11 5.93 -0.58 10.10
CA TYR A 11 7.07 -1.31 10.64
C TYR A 11 8.12 -0.31 11.13
N PRO A 12 8.01 0.19 12.38
CA PRO A 12 8.88 1.24 12.89
C PRO A 12 10.35 0.81 13.01
N GLU A 13 10.58 -0.49 13.22
CA GLU A 13 11.89 -1.05 13.47
C GLU A 13 12.23 -2.19 12.50
N HIS A 14 13.52 -2.36 12.23
CA HIS A 14 14.00 -3.47 11.40
C HIS A 14 13.80 -4.80 12.13
N GLY A 15 13.09 -5.74 11.51
CA GLY A 15 12.84 -7.06 12.10
C GLY A 15 11.76 -7.07 13.19
N GLY A 16 11.38 -5.91 13.74
CA GLY A 16 10.30 -5.80 14.72
C GLY A 16 8.92 -6.15 14.15
N PRO A 17 7.91 -6.34 15.02
CA PRO A 17 6.54 -6.65 14.61
C PRO A 17 5.91 -5.49 13.82
N GLY A 18 4.90 -5.82 13.01
CA GLY A 18 4.03 -4.81 12.40
C GLY A 18 3.08 -4.23 13.44
N GLN A 19 2.77 -2.94 13.32
CA GLN A 19 1.73 -2.28 14.10
C GLN A 19 0.56 -1.96 13.19
N GLU A 20 -0.60 -2.53 13.51
CA GLU A 20 -1.85 -2.25 12.79
C GLU A 20 -2.43 -0.90 13.22
N LEU A 21 -2.95 -0.16 12.25
CA LEU A 21 -3.54 1.15 12.44
C LEU A 21 -4.94 1.22 11.81
N ALA A 22 -5.80 2.09 12.36
CA ALA A 22 -7.08 2.41 11.76
C ALA A 22 -6.97 3.49 10.67
N SER A 23 -6.01 4.41 10.85
CA SER A 23 -5.61 5.42 9.86
C SER A 23 -4.12 5.70 9.95
N VAL A 24 -3.54 6.25 8.88
CA VAL A 24 -2.14 6.68 8.85
C VAL A 24 -1.93 7.80 7.82
N GLU A 25 -1.12 8.80 8.19
CA GLU A 25 -0.67 9.84 7.26
C GLU A 25 0.37 9.26 6.29
N ILE A 26 0.13 9.38 4.99
CA ILE A 26 1.12 9.02 3.96
C ILE A 26 2.00 10.23 3.66
N THR A 27 3.22 10.22 4.17
CA THR A 27 4.23 11.25 3.90
C THR A 27 4.92 11.01 2.54
N PRO A 28 5.69 11.98 1.99
CA PRO A 28 6.47 11.76 0.76
C PRO A 28 7.41 10.53 0.79
N THR A 29 7.80 10.07 1.98
CA THR A 29 8.70 8.93 2.17
C THR A 29 7.99 7.64 2.60
N GLY A 30 6.67 7.64 2.72
CA GLY A 30 5.86 6.51 3.17
C GLY A 30 4.98 6.83 4.38
N PRO A 31 4.30 5.82 4.95
CA PRO A 31 3.41 6.03 6.11
C PRO A 31 4.18 6.60 7.30
N GLU A 32 3.58 7.54 8.03
CA GLU A 32 4.16 8.10 9.24
C GLU A 32 4.47 7.00 10.27
N GLY A 33 5.63 7.11 10.93
CA GLY A 33 6.10 6.10 11.88
C GLY A 33 6.62 4.80 11.24
N ASN A 34 6.45 4.59 9.93
CA ASN A 34 7.06 3.47 9.24
C ASN A 34 8.55 3.74 8.98
N ARG A 35 9.40 2.74 9.21
CA ARG A 35 10.81 2.85 8.87
C ARG A 35 10.98 3.09 7.37
N ALA A 36 11.59 4.21 7.01
CA ALA A 36 11.90 4.54 5.62
C ALA A 36 12.67 3.39 4.93
N LYS A 37 12.17 2.95 3.79
CA LYS A 37 12.80 1.96 2.91
C LYS A 37 13.11 2.63 1.57
N LYS A 38 13.77 1.87 0.68
CA LYS A 38 14.03 2.25 -0.71
C LYS A 38 12.75 2.61 -1.50
N HIS A 39 11.59 2.10 -1.07
CA HIS A 39 10.29 2.33 -1.67
C HIS A 39 9.34 2.86 -0.61
N ALA A 40 8.58 3.92 -0.95
CA ALA A 40 7.78 4.67 0.01
C ALA A 40 6.60 3.86 0.55
N VAL A 41 5.85 3.19 -0.33
CA VAL A 41 4.66 2.40 0.04
C VAL A 41 4.71 1.03 -0.61
N HIS A 42 4.34 -0.01 0.15
CA HIS A 42 4.11 -1.36 -0.37
C HIS A 42 2.64 -1.72 -0.21
N LEU A 43 1.97 -2.02 -1.33
CA LEU A 43 0.58 -2.50 -1.36
C LEU A 43 0.54 -4.00 -1.66
N VAL A 44 -0.39 -4.72 -1.06
CA VAL A 44 -0.59 -6.15 -1.30
C VAL A 44 -2.08 -6.50 -1.30
N SER A 45 -2.44 -7.59 -1.98
CA SER A 45 -3.79 -8.14 -1.87
C SER A 45 -4.01 -8.83 -0.52
N ALA A 46 -5.25 -8.88 -0.04
CA ALA A 46 -5.61 -9.65 1.14
C ALA A 46 -5.27 -11.14 0.98
N THR A 47 -5.44 -11.70 -0.23
CA THR A 47 -5.08 -13.08 -0.56
C THR A 47 -3.59 -13.35 -0.34
N ASP A 48 -2.72 -12.55 -0.94
CA ASP A 48 -1.27 -12.71 -0.82
C ASP A 48 -0.79 -12.41 0.61
N TYR A 49 -1.48 -11.51 1.32
CA TYR A 49 -1.17 -11.20 2.71
C TYR A 49 -1.38 -12.40 3.62
N VAL A 50 -2.51 -13.10 3.46
CA VAL A 50 -2.81 -14.33 4.20
C VAL A 50 -1.82 -15.45 3.84
N GLU A 51 -1.43 -15.56 2.57
CA GLU A 51 -0.54 -16.63 2.11
C GLU A 51 0.89 -16.47 2.63
N SER A 52 1.45 -15.27 2.56
CA SER A 52 2.89 -15.05 2.73
C SER A 52 3.28 -14.05 3.82
N HIS A 53 2.30 -13.38 4.43
CA HIS A 53 2.50 -12.33 5.44
C HIS A 53 3.63 -11.35 5.09
N PRO A 54 3.61 -10.74 3.87
CA PRO A 54 4.64 -9.83 3.45
C PRO A 54 4.60 -8.56 4.31
N ARG A 55 5.75 -7.92 4.48
CA ARG A 55 5.87 -6.66 5.24
C ARG A 55 5.40 -5.46 4.42
N ALA A 56 4.12 -5.46 4.08
CA ALA A 56 3.42 -4.45 3.29
C ALA A 56 2.71 -3.42 4.18
N ASN A 57 2.50 -2.22 3.66
CA ASN A 57 1.89 -1.13 4.42
C ASN A 57 0.38 -1.08 4.27
N ILE A 58 -0.12 -1.39 3.07
CA ILE A 58 -1.54 -1.31 2.74
C ILE A 58 -1.97 -2.66 2.19
N VAL A 59 -2.99 -3.27 2.81
CA VAL A 59 -3.63 -4.48 2.33
C VAL A 59 -4.97 -4.11 1.71
N LEU A 60 -5.23 -4.64 0.51
CA LEU A 60 -6.41 -4.32 -0.29
C LEU A 60 -7.25 -5.58 -0.55
N ASP A 61 -8.57 -5.44 -0.52
CA ASP A 61 -9.49 -6.46 -1.04
C ASP A 61 -9.55 -6.38 -2.57
N ILE A 62 -8.49 -6.88 -3.21
CA ILE A 62 -8.29 -6.87 -4.66
C ILE A 62 -7.65 -8.19 -5.07
N ALA A 63 -7.96 -8.67 -6.28
CA ALA A 63 -7.27 -9.82 -6.83
C ALA A 63 -5.76 -9.51 -7.04
N PRO A 64 -4.83 -10.44 -6.73
CA PRO A 64 -3.40 -10.24 -6.89
C PRO A 64 -2.98 -9.75 -8.29
N ASP A 65 -3.50 -10.39 -9.33
CA ASP A 65 -3.24 -10.07 -10.73
C ASP A 65 -3.74 -8.67 -11.11
N ARG A 66 -4.90 -8.28 -10.57
CA ARG A 66 -5.45 -6.94 -10.76
C ARG A 66 -4.56 -5.88 -10.11
N LEU A 67 -4.05 -6.12 -8.90
CA LEU A 67 -3.10 -5.21 -8.23
C LEU A 67 -1.82 -5.05 -9.05
N VAL A 68 -1.26 -6.15 -9.57
CA VAL A 68 -0.08 -6.12 -10.44
C VAL A 68 -0.36 -5.35 -11.73
N SER A 69 -1.57 -5.45 -12.29
CA SER A 69 -1.96 -4.72 -13.51
C SER A 69 -1.99 -3.19 -13.35
N LEU A 70 -1.92 -2.68 -12.11
CA LEU A 70 -1.86 -1.24 -11.82
C LEU A 70 -0.45 -0.66 -11.96
N VAL A 71 0.59 -1.48 -12.18
CA VAL A 71 1.95 -0.97 -12.41
C VAL A 71 1.96 0.03 -13.58
N GLY A 72 2.57 1.21 -13.34
CA GLY A 72 2.58 2.35 -14.25
C GLY A 72 1.35 3.26 -14.15
N ARG A 73 0.41 2.99 -13.23
CA ARG A 73 -0.81 3.79 -13.04
C ARG A 73 -0.73 4.64 -11.78
N VAL A 74 -1.42 5.77 -11.82
CA VAL A 74 -1.71 6.59 -10.63
C VAL A 74 -3.02 6.13 -10.01
N ILE A 75 -2.98 5.91 -8.71
CA ILE A 75 -4.13 5.55 -7.89
C ILE A 75 -4.31 6.55 -6.76
N ARG A 76 -5.53 6.64 -6.24
CA ARG A 76 -5.86 7.40 -5.05
C ARG A 76 -6.49 6.47 -4.02
N ILE A 77 -6.06 6.61 -2.77
CA ILE A 77 -6.64 5.93 -1.61
C ILE A 77 -6.76 6.98 -0.52
N GLY A 78 -7.97 7.21 0.00
CA GLY A 78 -8.22 8.31 0.92
C GLY A 78 -7.87 9.65 0.28
N GLU A 79 -7.00 10.42 0.95
CA GLU A 79 -6.45 11.68 0.46
C GLU A 79 -5.12 11.50 -0.29
N ALA A 80 -4.42 10.39 -0.07
CA ALA A 80 -3.15 10.10 -0.70
C ALA A 80 -3.28 9.74 -2.19
N THR A 81 -2.39 10.29 -3.01
CA THR A 81 -2.23 9.92 -4.42
C THR A 81 -0.88 9.22 -4.61
N LEU A 82 -0.92 8.04 -5.21
CA LEU A 82 0.23 7.13 -5.34
C LEU A 82 0.45 6.74 -6.80
N GLU A 83 1.70 6.69 -7.24
CA GLU A 83 2.08 6.08 -8.51
C GLU A 83 2.56 4.66 -8.23
N VAL A 84 1.89 3.65 -8.80
CA VAL A 84 2.31 2.25 -8.67
C VAL A 84 3.48 2.01 -9.61
N THR A 85 4.66 1.74 -9.06
CA THR A 85 5.92 1.79 -9.83
C THR A 85 6.38 0.42 -10.34
N ARG A 86 6.29 -0.64 -9.53
CA ARG A 86 6.77 -1.98 -9.89
C ARG A 86 6.23 -3.06 -8.95
N ALA A 87 6.26 -4.30 -9.39
CA ALA A 87 6.17 -5.46 -8.50
C ALA A 87 7.55 -5.78 -7.86
N PRO A 88 7.61 -6.27 -6.61
CA PRO A 88 8.84 -6.80 -6.03
C PRO A 88 9.26 -8.10 -6.73
N HIS A 89 10.57 -8.40 -6.71
CA HIS A 89 11.08 -9.66 -7.27
C HIS A 89 10.91 -10.88 -6.36
N GLN A 90 10.82 -10.68 -5.04
CA GLN A 90 10.87 -11.75 -4.03
C GLN A 90 9.69 -11.75 -3.06
N CYS A 91 8.72 -10.85 -3.24
CA CYS A 91 7.53 -10.82 -2.42
C CYS A 91 6.33 -10.34 -3.23
N ALA A 92 5.13 -10.68 -2.76
CA ALA A 92 3.87 -10.34 -3.41
C ALA A 92 3.55 -8.84 -3.34
N GLY A 93 2.59 -8.41 -4.16
CA GLY A 93 2.10 -7.04 -4.22
C GLY A 93 2.91 -6.11 -5.14
N VAL A 94 2.86 -4.82 -4.85
CA VAL A 94 3.47 -3.74 -5.65
C VAL A 94 4.04 -2.62 -4.78
N TYR A 95 5.08 -1.95 -5.26
CA TYR A 95 5.59 -0.72 -4.66
C TYR A 95 4.99 0.50 -5.32
N ALA A 96 4.72 1.52 -4.52
CA ALA A 96 4.28 2.82 -5.00
C ALA A 96 5.15 3.97 -4.48
N ALA A 97 5.26 5.00 -5.30
CA ALA A 97 5.79 6.30 -4.93
C ALA A 97 4.63 7.22 -4.54
N VAL A 98 4.88 8.16 -3.65
CA VAL A 98 3.88 9.14 -3.22
C VAL A 98 3.93 10.33 -4.16
N VAL A 99 2.80 10.59 -4.83
CA VAL A 99 2.62 11.76 -5.71
C VAL A 99 2.09 12.94 -4.91
N ALA A 100 1.07 12.68 -4.06
CA ALA A 100 0.52 13.65 -3.12
C ALA A 100 0.33 12.98 -1.75
N PRO A 101 0.91 13.55 -0.67
CA PRO A 101 0.65 13.12 0.70
C PRO A 101 -0.83 13.23 1.10
N GLY A 102 -1.20 12.53 2.16
CA GLY A 102 -2.53 12.60 2.76
C GLY A 102 -2.88 11.39 3.62
N GLU A 103 -3.98 11.48 4.34
CA GLU A 103 -4.45 10.44 5.23
C GLU A 103 -5.09 9.27 4.46
N VAL A 104 -4.81 8.05 4.93
CA VAL A 104 -5.46 6.81 4.49
C VAL A 104 -6.07 6.13 5.70
N GLU A 105 -7.32 5.71 5.57
CA GLU A 105 -8.06 4.98 6.60
C GLU A 105 -8.53 3.60 6.10
N LEU A 106 -8.85 2.71 7.05
CA LEU A 106 -9.54 1.46 6.73
C LEU A 106 -10.85 1.73 5.99
N GLY A 107 -11.16 0.88 5.00
CA GLY A 107 -12.36 1.00 4.18
C GLY A 107 -12.28 2.05 3.07
N ASN A 108 -11.22 2.87 3.01
CA ASN A 108 -11.01 3.76 1.86
C ASN A 108 -10.93 2.95 0.56
N ALA A 109 -11.63 3.43 -0.47
CA ALA A 109 -11.61 2.83 -1.79
C ALA A 109 -10.34 3.19 -2.56
N LEU A 110 -9.84 2.24 -3.33
CA LEU A 110 -8.84 2.45 -4.37
C LEU A 110 -9.54 2.96 -5.61
N LEU A 111 -9.18 4.18 -6.00
CA LEU A 111 -9.62 4.81 -7.23
C LEU A 111 -8.45 4.87 -8.20
N VAL A 112 -8.64 4.41 -9.43
CA VAL A 112 -7.63 4.58 -10.48
C VAL A 112 -7.87 5.94 -11.13
N ALA A 113 -6.85 6.78 -11.22
CA ALA A 113 -6.98 8.02 -11.96
C ALA A 113 -7.21 7.68 -13.45
N ASP A 114 -8.26 8.26 -14.03
CA ASP A 114 -8.43 8.26 -15.48
C ASP A 114 -7.31 9.10 -16.09
N ALA A 115 -6.69 8.55 -17.14
CA ALA A 115 -5.59 9.18 -17.87
C ALA A 115 -6.11 10.32 -18.77
#